data_AF-A0A3N5U021-F1
#
_entry.id   AF-A0A3N5U021-F1
#
_cell.length_a   1.000
_cell.length_b   1.000
_cell.length_c   1.000
_cell.angle_alpha   90.00
_cell.angle_beta   90.00
_cell.angle_gamma   90.00
#
_symmetry.space_group_name_H-M   'P 1'
#
loop_
_entity.id
_entity.type
_entity.pdbx_description
1 polymer ?
#
loop_
_entity_poly.entity_id
_entity_poly.type
_entity_poly.pdbx_seq_one_letter_code
_entity_poly.pdbx_strand_id
1 'polypeptide(L)'
;MSLGNEECWAVETSRDGSQWRWLGKAWKSPNESVLMHVSVRFIRFRQLVPTESKAWSEPLETEGRLPMTMVRMEDEQREDLWPGDEHVGLPMLLPGGETGRLLGFEYAPDGSSWRYTLEFRGAREG
;
A
#
# COMPACT_ATOMS: atom_id res chain seq x y z
N MET A 1 5.20 -20.86 0.57
CA MET A 1 5.96 -19.74 -0.02
C MET A 1 7.12 -19.45 0.91
N SER A 2 8.32 -19.29 0.36
CA SER A 2 9.51 -19.00 1.17
C SER A 2 9.45 -17.56 1.65
N LEU A 3 9.60 -17.34 2.96
CA LEU A 3 9.78 -16.03 3.61
C LEU A 3 11.10 -15.33 3.20
N GLY A 4 11.83 -15.85 2.20
CA GLY A 4 13.22 -15.50 1.94
C GLY A 4 13.46 -14.35 0.95
N ASN A 5 12.44 -13.73 0.37
CA ASN A 5 12.63 -12.66 -0.62
C ASN A 5 11.59 -11.53 -0.51
N GLU A 6 10.98 -11.33 0.65
CA GLU A 6 10.08 -10.20 0.86
C GLU A 6 10.86 -8.90 1.04
N GLU A 7 10.31 -7.82 0.48
CA GLU A 7 10.80 -6.47 0.67
C GLU A 7 9.93 -5.75 1.69
N CYS A 8 10.55 -4.80 2.39
CA CYS A 8 9.87 -3.97 3.36
C CYS A 8 10.09 -2.51 2.99
N TRP A 9 8.99 -1.76 2.86
CA TRP A 9 9.02 -0.34 2.53
C TRP A 9 8.31 0.47 3.62
N ALA A 10 8.98 1.49 4.13
CA ALA A 10 8.36 2.49 4.99
C ALA A 10 7.49 3.41 4.14
N VAL A 11 6.29 3.74 4.62
CA VAL A 11 5.35 4.61 3.91
C VAL A 11 4.88 5.75 4.82
N GLU A 12 4.93 6.96 4.28
CA GLU A 12 4.39 8.16 4.90
C GLU A 12 3.38 8.85 3.99
N THR A 13 2.46 9.57 4.63
CA THR A 13 1.41 10.33 3.94
C THR A 13 1.40 11.78 4.41
N SER A 14 0.95 12.68 3.54
CA SER A 14 0.75 14.08 3.88
C SER A 14 -0.48 14.64 3.18
N ARG A 15 -1.10 15.65 3.80
CA ARG A 15 -2.16 16.46 3.19
C ARG A 15 -1.65 17.71 2.50
N ASP A 16 -0.49 18.23 2.94
CA ASP A 16 0.06 19.52 2.54
C ASP A 16 1.48 19.45 1.93
N GLY A 17 2.09 18.26 1.92
CA GLY A 17 3.44 18.02 1.39
C GLY A 17 4.57 18.41 2.35
N SER A 18 4.25 19.00 3.50
CA SER A 18 5.21 19.49 4.49
C SER A 18 5.19 18.71 5.81
N GLN A 19 4.00 18.30 6.28
CA GLN A 19 3.81 17.51 7.48
C GLN A 19 3.54 16.06 7.11
N TRP A 20 4.47 15.19 7.44
CA TRP A 20 4.42 13.78 7.11
C TRP A 20 4.01 12.94 8.31
N ARG A 21 3.11 11.98 8.06
CA ARG A 21 2.62 11.03 9.06
C ARG A 21 2.93 9.62 8.62
N TRP A 22 3.44 8.84 9.57
CA TRP A 22 3.66 7.42 9.39
C TRP A 22 2.35 6.69 9.06
N LEU A 23 2.34 5.96 7.95
CA LEU A 23 1.24 5.05 7.61
C LEU A 23 1.56 3.64 8.09
N GLY A 24 2.75 3.13 7.76
CA GLY A 24 3.10 1.74 8.04
C GLY A 24 4.31 1.22 7.29
N LYS A 25 4.54 -0.10 7.46
CA LYS A 25 5.51 -0.86 6.67
C LYS A 25 4.75 -1.73 5.67
N ALA A 26 4.96 -1.48 4.39
CA ALA A 26 4.44 -2.33 3.33
C ALA A 26 5.38 -3.52 3.13
N TRP A 27 4.90 -4.72 3.42
CA TRP A 27 5.57 -5.98 3.09
C TRP A 27 5.03 -6.52 1.77
N LYS A 28 5.93 -6.82 0.83
CA LYS A 28 5.58 -7.22 -0.54
C LYS A 28 6.62 -8.14 -1.15
N SER A 29 6.25 -8.84 -2.21
CA SER A 29 7.25 -9.45 -3.10
C SER A 29 7.93 -8.37 -3.96
N PRO A 30 9.13 -8.60 -4.50
CA PRO A 30 9.75 -7.66 -5.44
C PRO A 30 8.86 -7.42 -6.66
N ASN A 31 8.79 -6.18 -7.14
CA ASN A 31 7.95 -5.73 -8.27
C ASN A 31 6.42 -5.87 -8.07
N GLU A 32 5.94 -6.27 -6.89
CA GLU A 32 4.51 -6.36 -6.59
C GLU A 32 3.95 -4.97 -6.22
N SER A 33 2.84 -4.55 -6.81
CA SER A 33 2.18 -3.32 -6.38
C SER A 33 1.60 -3.46 -4.98
N VAL A 34 1.48 -2.34 -4.26
CA VAL A 34 0.87 -2.29 -2.91
C VAL A 34 -0.39 -1.45 -2.96
N LEU A 35 -1.51 -2.03 -2.51
CA LEU A 35 -2.74 -1.30 -2.23
C LEU A 35 -2.64 -0.63 -0.86
N MET A 36 -3.28 0.51 -0.70
CA MET A 36 -3.34 1.25 0.55
C MET A 36 -4.77 1.70 0.81
N HIS A 37 -5.27 1.44 2.02
CA HIS A 37 -6.55 2.00 2.46
C HIS A 37 -6.37 3.46 2.90
N VAL A 38 -6.03 4.31 1.94
CA VAL A 38 -5.79 5.73 2.17
C VAL A 38 -6.19 6.56 0.96
N SER A 39 -6.92 7.65 1.21
CA SER A 39 -7.18 8.72 0.25
C SER A 39 -6.57 10.01 0.80
N VAL A 40 -5.29 10.20 0.50
CA VAL A 40 -4.48 11.36 0.93
C VAL A 40 -3.71 11.93 -0.25
N ARG A 41 -3.51 13.24 -0.24
CA ARG A 41 -2.94 13.98 -1.36
C ARG A 41 -1.52 13.52 -1.70
N PHE A 42 -0.66 13.36 -0.69
CA PHE A 42 0.74 13.00 -0.90
C PHE A 42 1.10 11.68 -0.22
N ILE A 43 1.89 10.88 -0.92
CA ILE A 43 2.50 9.65 -0.41
C ILE A 43 3.98 9.67 -0.77
N ARG A 44 4.82 9.17 0.14
CA ARG A 44 6.22 8.87 -0.14
C ARG A 44 6.63 7.60 0.57
N PHE A 45 7.71 6.99 0.10
CA PHE A 45 8.19 5.73 0.66
C PHE A 45 9.71 5.63 0.59
N ARG A 46 10.26 4.73 1.39
CA ARG A 46 11.67 4.33 1.32
C ARG A 46 11.84 2.87 1.64
N GLN A 47 12.76 2.21 0.96
CA GLN A 47 13.05 0.80 1.20
C GLN A 47 13.76 0.63 2.55
N LEU A 48 13.35 -0.37 3.32
CA LEU A 48 13.97 -0.79 4.58
C LEU A 48 14.70 -2.13 4.41
N VAL A 49 14.12 -3.04 3.62
CA VAL A 49 14.63 -4.39 3.33
C VAL A 49 14.53 -4.62 1.81
N PRO A 50 15.55 -5.19 1.15
CA PRO A 50 16.74 -5.83 1.73
C PRO A 50 17.83 -4.86 2.16
N THR A 51 17.89 -3.66 1.58
CA THR A 51 18.85 -2.61 1.96
C THR A 51 18.09 -1.35 2.30
N GLU A 52 18.36 -0.79 3.48
CA GLU A 52 17.72 0.44 3.91
C GLU A 52 18.21 1.62 3.06
N SER A 53 17.30 2.26 2.33
CA SER A 53 17.52 3.56 1.73
C SER A 53 17.41 4.65 2.79
N LYS A 54 18.37 5.59 2.78
CA LYS A 54 18.32 6.80 3.62
C LYS A 54 17.39 7.87 3.06
N ALA A 55 17.11 7.84 1.76
CA ALA A 55 16.29 8.82 1.08
C ALA A 55 14.85 8.32 0.92
N TRP A 56 13.89 9.22 1.11
CA TRP A 56 12.52 9.03 0.66
C TRP A 56 12.44 9.25 -0.85
N SER A 57 11.48 8.58 -1.50
CA SER A 57 11.06 8.92 -2.86
C SER A 57 10.59 10.38 -2.92
N GLU A 58 10.50 10.92 -4.13
CA GLU A 58 9.76 12.16 -4.32
C GLU A 58 8.28 11.97 -3.91
N PRO A 59 7.61 13.01 -3.38
CA PRO A 59 6.19 12.95 -3.06
C PRO A 59 5.33 12.66 -4.28
N LEU A 60 4.58 11.56 -4.25
CA LEU A 60 3.58 11.25 -5.25
C LEU A 60 2.25 11.92 -4.89
N GLU A 61 1.86 12.89 -5.71
CA GLU A 61 0.67 13.71 -5.52
C GLU A 61 -0.53 13.21 -6.33
N THR A 62 -1.73 13.33 -5.75
CA THR A 62 -3.00 13.16 -6.47
C THR A 62 -4.07 14.10 -5.90
N GLU A 63 -5.09 14.41 -6.69
CA GLU A 63 -6.32 15.01 -6.17
C GLU A 63 -7.25 13.99 -5.48
N GLY A 64 -7.01 12.69 -5.66
CA GLY A 64 -7.55 11.62 -4.81
C GLY A 64 -9.06 11.59 -4.66
N ARG A 65 -9.76 10.93 -5.60
CA ARG A 65 -11.24 10.82 -5.55
C ARG A 65 -11.75 9.41 -5.31
N LEU A 66 -10.85 8.42 -5.31
CA LEU A 66 -11.15 7.01 -5.14
C LEU A 66 -10.64 6.52 -3.76
N PRO A 67 -11.22 5.45 -3.20
CA PRO A 67 -10.99 5.10 -1.80
C PRO A 67 -9.67 4.38 -1.54
N MET A 68 -9.08 3.77 -2.59
CA MET A 68 -7.83 3.04 -2.49
C MET A 68 -6.77 3.71 -3.35
N THR A 69 -5.53 3.64 -2.86
CA THR A 69 -4.34 4.01 -3.64
C THR A 69 -3.54 2.75 -3.91
N MET A 70 -3.14 2.51 -5.17
CA MET A 70 -2.12 1.55 -5.55
C MET A 70 -0.82 2.28 -5.85
N VAL A 71 0.29 1.74 -5.37
CA VAL A 71 1.62 2.23 -5.72
C VAL A 71 2.50 1.10 -6.22
N ARG A 72 3.36 1.44 -7.18
CA ARG A 72 4.48 0.62 -7.62
C ARG A 72 5.76 1.33 -7.19
N MET A 73 6.36 0.84 -6.11
CA MET A 73 7.41 1.53 -5.37
C MET A 73 8.67 1.73 -6.22
N GLU A 74 9.02 0.73 -7.02
CA GLU A 74 10.24 0.69 -7.84
C GLU A 74 10.22 1.71 -8.98
N ASP A 75 9.04 2.00 -9.51
CA ASP A 75 8.84 2.92 -10.64
C ASP A 75 8.27 4.27 -10.20
N GLU A 76 8.11 4.46 -8.89
CA GLU A 76 7.49 5.64 -8.27
C GLU A 76 6.14 6.02 -8.91
N GLN A 77 5.32 5.01 -9.22
CA GLN A 77 4.00 5.21 -9.81
C GLN A 77 2.90 5.09 -8.77
N ARG A 78 1.87 5.92 -8.94
CA ARG A 78 0.67 5.95 -8.11
C ARG A 78 -0.56 5.95 -8.99
N GLU A 79 -1.58 5.22 -8.56
CA GLU A 79 -2.92 5.22 -9.13
C GLU A 79 -3.94 5.18 -7.98
N ASP A 80 -4.96 6.05 -8.01
CA ASP A 80 -6.12 5.87 -7.13
C ASP A 80 -7.19 5.10 -7.90
N LEU A 81 -7.84 4.14 -7.26
CA LEU A 81 -8.71 3.17 -7.94
C LEU A 81 -9.80 2.59 -7.03
N TRP A 82 -10.80 2.00 -7.68
CA TRP A 82 -11.62 0.93 -7.10
C TRP A 82 -10.96 -0.41 -7.47
N PRO A 83 -10.48 -1.23 -6.51
CA PRO A 83 -9.87 -2.50 -6.85
C PRO A 83 -10.86 -3.45 -7.58
N GLY A 84 -10.43 -3.98 -8.72
CA GLY A 84 -11.06 -5.10 -9.44
C GLY A 84 -10.41 -6.47 -9.17
N ASP A 85 -10.89 -7.50 -9.86
CA ASP A 85 -10.42 -8.89 -9.74
C ASP A 85 -8.92 -9.04 -10.02
N GLU A 86 -8.36 -8.22 -10.90
CA GLU A 86 -6.95 -8.17 -11.25
C GLU A 86 -6.04 -7.77 -10.08
N HIS A 87 -6.60 -7.17 -9.02
CA HIS A 87 -5.88 -6.75 -7.83
C HIS A 87 -5.93 -7.79 -6.69
N VAL A 88 -6.71 -8.86 -6.85
CA VAL A 88 -6.79 -9.93 -5.85
C VAL A 88 -5.42 -10.58 -5.68
N GLY A 89 -5.01 -10.78 -4.44
CA GLY A 89 -3.72 -11.31 -4.04
C GLY A 89 -2.67 -10.24 -3.74
N LEU A 90 -2.85 -9.00 -4.19
CA LEU A 90 -1.92 -7.91 -3.89
C LEU A 90 -1.87 -7.61 -2.38
N PRO A 91 -0.69 -7.24 -1.85
CA PRO A 91 -0.56 -6.74 -0.48
C PRO A 91 -1.31 -5.42 -0.33
N MET A 92 -2.01 -5.28 0.78
CA MET A 92 -2.78 -4.11 1.16
C MET A 92 -2.30 -3.60 2.52
N LEU A 93 -1.72 -2.40 2.54
CA LEU A 93 -1.30 -1.70 3.74
C LEU A 93 -2.49 -0.96 4.37
N LEU A 94 -2.80 -1.32 5.61
CA LEU A 94 -3.83 -0.66 6.40
C LEU A 94 -3.27 0.51 7.23
N PRO A 95 -4.09 1.53 7.54
CA PRO A 95 -3.80 2.47 8.60
C PRO A 95 -3.51 1.74 9.92
N GLY A 96 -2.36 2.02 10.52
CA GLY A 96 -1.85 1.25 11.68
C GLY A 96 -0.69 0.32 11.33
N GLY A 97 -0.48 0.05 10.04
CA GLY A 97 0.74 -0.53 9.49
C GLY A 97 0.73 -2.04 9.29
N GLU A 98 -0.42 -2.69 9.48
CA GLU A 98 -0.62 -4.09 9.12
C GLU A 98 -0.71 -4.23 7.60
N THR A 99 -0.12 -5.30 7.06
CA THR A 99 -0.23 -5.65 5.64
C THR A 99 -0.92 -7.00 5.51
N GLY A 100 -2.10 -7.02 4.88
CA GLY A 100 -2.82 -8.24 4.51
C GLY A 100 -2.80 -8.44 3.00
N ARG A 101 -3.27 -9.57 2.48
CA ARG A 101 -3.49 -9.76 1.03
C ARG A 101 -4.97 -9.61 0.69
N LEU A 102 -5.28 -8.90 -0.39
CA LEU A 102 -6.66 -8.71 -0.85
C LEU A 102 -7.26 -10.03 -1.34
N LEU A 103 -8.38 -10.46 -0.74
CA LEU A 103 -9.15 -11.62 -1.21
C LEU A 103 -10.34 -11.23 -2.09
N GLY A 104 -10.86 -10.01 -1.91
CA GLY A 104 -11.99 -9.51 -2.69
C GLY A 104 -12.34 -8.09 -2.30
N PHE A 105 -12.90 -7.36 -3.26
CA PHE A 105 -13.34 -5.99 -3.12
C PHE A 105 -14.68 -5.81 -3.83
N GLU A 106 -15.65 -5.22 -3.13
CA GLU A 106 -17.00 -4.98 -3.64
C GLU A 106 -17.39 -3.54 -3.30
N TYR A 107 -18.07 -2.86 -4.21
CA TYR A 107 -18.58 -1.51 -3.98
C TYR A 107 -19.94 -1.31 -4.63
N ALA A 108 -20.72 -0.40 -4.07
CA ALA A 108 -22.00 0.00 -4.64
C ALA A 108 -21.78 0.69 -6.00
N PRO A 109 -22.66 0.51 -7.00
CA PRO A 109 -22.50 1.12 -8.32
C PRO A 109 -22.40 2.66 -8.29
N ASP A 110 -22.94 3.30 -7.26
CA ASP A 110 -22.88 4.74 -7.04
C ASP A 110 -21.63 5.20 -6.27
N GLY A 111 -20.75 4.27 -5.89
CA GLY A 111 -19.52 4.53 -5.14
C GLY A 111 -19.72 4.93 -3.68
N SER A 112 -20.94 4.86 -3.15
CA SER A 112 -21.29 5.34 -1.81
C SER A 112 -20.74 4.48 -0.67
N SER A 113 -20.48 3.20 -0.94
CA SER A 113 -20.03 2.23 0.06
C SER A 113 -19.22 1.12 -0.58
N TRP A 114 -18.35 0.51 0.22
CA TRP A 114 -17.52 -0.60 -0.19
C TRP A 114 -17.18 -1.54 0.95
N ARG A 115 -16.78 -2.74 0.57
CA ARG A 115 -16.33 -3.80 1.46
C ARG A 115 -15.12 -4.47 0.82
N TYR A 116 -14.16 -4.81 1.65
CA TYR A 116 -13.01 -5.63 1.24
C TYR A 116 -12.80 -6.75 2.25
N THR A 117 -12.19 -7.84 1.77
CA THR A 117 -11.77 -8.96 2.61
C THR A 117 -10.27 -9.13 2.49
N LEU A 118 -9.58 -9.24 3.62
CA LEU A 118 -8.14 -9.44 3.68
C LEU A 118 -7.79 -10.78 4.33
N GLU A 119 -6.70 -11.36 3.86
CA GLU A 119 -6.02 -12.46 4.54
C GLU A 119 -4.79 -11.96 5.27
N PHE A 120 -4.67 -12.32 6.55
CA PHE A 120 -3.45 -12.14 7.33
C PHE A 120 -2.87 -13.52 7.64
N ARG A 121 -1.59 -13.70 7.34
CA ARG A 121 -0.87 -14.94 7.62
C ARG A 121 0.27 -14.64 8.58
N GLY A 122 0.44 -15.50 9.57
CA GLY A 122 1.57 -15.49 10.47
C GLY A 122 2.12 -16.89 10.63
N ALA A 123 3.40 -17.00 10.92
CA ALA A 123 4.04 -18.24 11.33
C ALA A 123 4.72 -18.00 12.68
N ARG A 124 4.69 -18.99 13.57
CA ARG A 124 5.50 -18.95 14.78
C ARG A 124 6.94 -19.24 14.36
N GLU A 125 7.87 -18.34 14.66
CA GLU A 125 9.29 -18.67 14.56
C GLU A 125 9.59 -19.81 15.55
N GLY A 126 10.34 -20.81 15.07
CA GLY A 126 10.67 -22.04 15.81
C GLY A 126 11.48 -21.74 17.06
#